data_AF-A0A936LE77-F1
#
_entry.id   AF-A0A936LE77-F1
#
_cell.length_a   1.000
_cell.length_b   1.000
_cell.length_c   1.000
_cell.angle_alpha   90.00
_cell.angle_beta   90.00
_cell.angle_gamma   90.00
#
_symmetry.space_group_name_H-M   'P 1'
#
loop_
_entity.id
_entity.type
_entity.pdbx_description
1 polymer ?
#
loop_
_entity_poly.entity_id
_entity_poly.type
_entity_poly.pdbx_seq_one_letter_code
_entity_poly.pdbx_strand_id
1 'polypeptide(L)'
;MKKYSKAVECLTKDREPLLAFYDFPAEHWVHLRTGSPVESVVAAARHSRVRTKGCLSHGTAMVVVFKLITAAVRTRRKRKGSNQLPQIIEGVKSTDGTEVTETDQHAATWSPLARNRAWLCSRRRDPLPFRSRRRPEVPGNWREMPTAVSRA
;
A
#
# COMPACT_ATOMS: atom_id res chain seq x y z
N MET A 1 15.79 -6.31 -20.35
CA MET A 1 16.21 -6.11 -18.95
C MET A 1 17.73 -6.29 -18.76
N LYS A 2 18.58 -5.48 -19.41
CA LYS A 2 20.07 -5.63 -19.30
C LYS A 2 20.75 -4.68 -18.30
N LYS A 3 20.07 -3.62 -17.85
CA LYS A 3 20.69 -2.58 -17.00
C LYS A 3 20.88 -2.99 -15.54
N TYR A 4 20.04 -3.88 -15.00
CA TYR A 4 20.05 -4.24 -13.57
C TYR A 4 19.86 -5.75 -13.35
N SER A 5 20.72 -6.58 -13.94
CA SER A 5 20.64 -8.05 -13.80
C SER A 5 20.69 -8.49 -12.32
N LYS A 6 21.61 -7.92 -11.54
CA LYS A 6 21.77 -8.23 -10.11
C LYS A 6 20.52 -7.91 -9.27
N ALA A 7 19.82 -6.82 -9.58
CA ALA A 7 18.60 -6.46 -8.86
C ALA A 7 17.47 -7.46 -9.13
N VAL A 8 17.35 -7.94 -10.39
CA VAL A 8 16.36 -8.96 -10.76
C VAL A 8 16.65 -10.28 -10.06
N GLU A 9 17.93 -10.67 -9.95
CA GLU A 9 18.33 -11.86 -9.19
C GLU A 9 17.93 -11.78 -7.71
N CYS A 10 18.15 -10.63 -7.05
CA CYS A 10 17.71 -10.43 -5.66
C CYS A 10 16.19 -10.53 -5.52
N LEU A 11 15.43 -9.86 -6.38
CA LEU A 11 13.96 -9.90 -6.34
C LEU A 11 13.39 -11.31 -6.58
N THR A 12 14.07 -12.11 -7.41
CA THR A 12 13.63 -13.48 -7.70
C THR A 12 13.91 -14.41 -6.52
N LYS A 13 15.05 -14.23 -5.83
CA LYS A 13 15.42 -14.99 -4.62
C LYS A 13 14.47 -14.71 -3.47
N ASP A 14 14.16 -13.44 -3.23
CA ASP A 14 13.38 -12.99 -2.07
C ASP A 14 11.88 -12.82 -2.38
N ARG A 15 11.36 -13.54 -3.39
CA ARG A 15 9.98 -13.37 -3.86
C ARG A 15 8.94 -13.67 -2.78
N GLU A 16 9.10 -14.77 -2.05
CA GLU A 16 8.18 -15.19 -0.99
C GLU A 16 8.08 -14.17 0.15
N PRO A 17 9.18 -13.72 0.80
CA PRO A 17 9.08 -12.73 1.87
C PRO A 17 8.59 -11.35 1.38
N LEU A 18 8.80 -11.00 0.11
CA LEU A 18 8.25 -9.77 -0.47
C LEU A 18 6.72 -9.84 -0.66
N LEU A 19 6.17 -11.03 -0.87
CA LEU A 19 4.74 -11.26 -1.10
C LEU A 19 3.95 -11.58 0.17
N ALA A 20 4.60 -11.94 1.28
CA ALA A 20 3.96 -12.16 2.59
C ALA A 20 3.14 -10.95 3.09
N PHE A 21 3.36 -9.78 2.52
CA PHE A 21 2.56 -8.58 2.78
C PHE A 21 1.09 -8.72 2.33
N TYR A 22 0.77 -9.54 1.32
CA TYR A 22 -0.59 -9.72 0.81
C TYR A 22 -1.47 -10.61 1.70
N ASP A 23 -0.86 -11.35 2.63
CA ASP A 23 -1.57 -12.18 3.60
C ASP A 23 -2.31 -11.35 4.67
N PHE A 24 -2.01 -10.04 4.76
CA PHE A 24 -2.65 -9.11 5.66
C PHE A 24 -3.86 -8.43 5.00
N PRO A 25 -4.89 -8.06 5.77
CA PRO A 25 -6.09 -7.44 5.23
C PRO A 25 -5.83 -6.05 4.63
N ALA A 26 -6.63 -5.65 3.65
CA ALA A 26 -6.37 -4.48 2.80
C ALA A 26 -6.29 -3.14 3.56
N GLU A 27 -6.96 -3.01 4.70
CA GLU A 27 -6.93 -1.78 5.52
C GLU A 27 -5.52 -1.47 6.04
N HIS A 28 -4.73 -2.51 6.28
CA HIS A 28 -3.37 -2.40 6.81
C HIS A 28 -2.34 -2.02 5.75
N TRP A 29 -2.66 -2.20 4.47
CA TRP A 29 -1.72 -2.02 3.37
C TRP A 29 -1.12 -0.62 3.27
N VAL A 30 -1.90 0.40 3.62
CA VAL A 30 -1.44 1.81 3.63
C VAL A 30 -0.25 2.00 4.58
N HIS A 31 -0.24 1.29 5.70
CA HIS A 31 0.80 1.44 6.73
C HIS A 31 2.03 0.60 6.41
N LEU A 32 1.83 -0.58 5.84
CA LEU A 32 2.88 -1.55 5.52
C LEU A 32 3.65 -1.17 4.23
N ARG A 33 2.99 -0.57 3.23
CA ARG A 33 3.67 -0.05 2.03
C ARG A 33 4.48 1.22 2.31
N THR A 34 4.26 1.88 3.44
CA THR A 34 4.91 3.13 3.78
C THR A 34 6.17 2.88 4.63
N GLY A 35 7.36 3.14 4.07
CA GLY A 35 8.65 3.07 4.78
C GLY A 35 8.97 4.28 5.67
N SER A 36 8.21 5.37 5.53
CA SER A 36 8.33 6.61 6.33
C SER A 36 8.54 6.40 7.84
N PRO A 37 7.80 5.50 8.54
CA PRO A 37 8.06 5.22 9.95
C PRO A 37 9.48 4.73 10.26
N VAL A 38 10.10 3.94 9.40
CA VAL A 38 11.46 3.45 9.65
C VAL A 38 12.48 4.49 9.16
N GLU A 39 12.28 4.99 7.95
CA GLU A 39 13.22 5.89 7.28
C GLU A 39 13.37 7.24 7.99
N SER A 40 12.28 7.82 8.51
CA SER A 40 12.34 9.11 9.22
C SER A 40 13.16 9.05 10.51
N VAL A 41 13.05 7.97 11.27
CA VAL A 41 13.80 7.75 12.51
C VAL A 41 15.28 7.52 12.19
N VAL A 42 15.56 6.69 11.19
CA VAL A 42 16.93 6.44 10.71
C VAL A 42 17.55 7.72 10.16
N ALA A 43 16.80 8.54 9.45
CA ALA A 43 17.25 9.84 8.96
C ALA A 43 17.60 10.78 10.12
N ALA A 44 16.76 10.87 11.16
CA ALA A 44 17.04 11.67 12.35
C ALA A 44 18.29 11.19 13.10
N ALA A 45 18.47 9.88 13.24
CA ALA A 45 19.65 9.28 13.86
C ALA A 45 20.94 9.52 13.04
N ARG A 46 20.85 9.45 11.71
CA ARG A 46 21.97 9.80 10.82
C ARG A 46 22.29 11.29 10.91
N HIS A 47 21.28 12.14 10.93
CA HIS A 47 21.45 13.59 11.03
C HIS A 47 22.11 13.98 12.35
N SER A 48 21.67 13.40 13.48
CA SER A 48 22.30 13.64 14.77
C SER A 48 23.75 13.15 14.80
N ARG A 49 24.03 11.95 14.25
CA ARG A 49 25.40 11.42 14.13
C ARG A 49 26.33 12.33 13.34
N VAL A 50 25.88 12.89 12.21
CA VAL A 50 26.69 13.82 11.41
C VAL A 50 27.02 15.07 12.22
N ARG A 51 26.05 15.57 12.99
CA ARG A 51 26.19 16.81 13.78
C ARG A 51 27.02 16.64 15.04
N THR A 52 27.06 15.44 15.62
CA THR A 52 27.78 15.14 16.87
C THR A 52 29.03 14.28 16.66
N LYS A 53 29.56 14.26 15.43
CA LYS A 53 30.74 13.47 15.08
C LYS A 53 31.95 13.94 15.91
N GLY A 54 32.52 13.02 16.70
CA GLY A 54 33.74 13.26 17.49
C GLY A 54 33.55 13.90 18.86
N CYS A 55 32.32 14.29 19.26
CA CYS A 55 32.07 14.93 20.56
C CYS A 55 31.34 14.04 21.59
N LEU A 56 30.92 12.83 21.20
CA LEU A 56 30.14 11.94 22.07
C LEU A 56 30.91 10.67 22.42
N SER A 57 30.82 10.27 23.69
CA SER A 57 31.13 8.91 24.12
C SER A 57 30.08 7.93 23.58
N HIS A 58 30.44 6.64 23.49
CA HIS A 58 29.52 5.59 23.04
C HIS A 58 28.22 5.56 23.85
N GLY A 59 28.30 5.65 25.18
CA GLY A 59 27.14 5.67 26.05
C GLY A 59 26.21 6.86 25.79
N THR A 60 26.77 8.05 25.61
CA THR A 60 25.99 9.26 25.29
C THR A 60 25.32 9.15 23.91
N ALA A 61 26.02 8.59 22.92
CA ALA A 61 25.46 8.38 21.58
C ALA A 61 24.24 7.46 21.59
N MET A 62 24.27 6.37 22.37
CA MET A 62 23.11 5.49 22.55
C MET A 62 21.91 6.22 23.16
N VAL A 63 22.14 7.05 24.19
CA VAL A 63 21.07 7.85 24.82
C VAL A 63 20.45 8.84 23.84
N VAL A 64 21.25 9.48 22.99
CA VAL A 64 20.75 10.39 21.94
C VAL A 64 19.85 9.64 20.97
N VAL A 65 20.29 8.49 20.46
CA VAL A 65 19.48 7.67 19.54
C VAL A 65 18.20 7.20 20.21
N PHE A 66 18.27 6.72 21.45
CA PHE A 66 17.10 6.27 22.22
C PHE A 66 16.07 7.41 22.41
N LYS A 67 16.53 8.62 22.76
CA LYS A 67 15.64 9.78 22.89
C LYS A 67 15.02 10.19 21.56
N LEU A 68 15.75 10.13 20.45
CA LEU A 68 15.22 10.41 19.12
C LEU A 68 14.13 9.40 18.71
N ILE A 69 14.36 8.10 18.96
CA ILE A 69 13.36 7.06 18.72
C ILE A 69 12.12 7.30 19.58
N THR A 70 12.31 7.56 20.88
CA THR A 70 11.21 7.80 21.82
C THR A 70 10.38 9.02 21.44
N ALA A 71 11.03 10.10 20.98
CA ALA A 71 10.34 11.28 20.47
C ALA A 71 9.53 10.98 19.20
N ALA A 72 10.12 10.24 18.25
CA ALA A 72 9.45 9.89 17.00
C ALA A 72 8.23 8.98 17.20
N VAL A 73 8.27 8.07 18.18
CA VAL A 73 7.13 7.21 18.54
C VAL A 73 5.94 8.03 19.03
N ARG A 74 6.18 9.07 19.85
CA ARG A 74 5.12 9.92 20.42
C ARG A 74 4.32 10.68 19.37
N THR A 75 4.98 11.16 18.31
CA THR A 75 4.34 11.99 17.27
C THR A 75 3.66 11.15 16.19
N ARG A 76 3.90 9.83 16.13
CA ARG A 76 3.42 8.98 15.04
C ARG A 76 1.91 8.75 15.12
N ARG A 77 1.26 8.77 13.95
CA ARG A 77 -0.15 8.40 13.79
C ARG A 77 -0.38 6.94 14.19
N LYS A 78 -1.45 6.67 14.93
CA LYS A 78 -1.89 5.31 15.25
C LYS A 78 -2.24 4.55 13.96
N ARG A 79 -2.02 3.23 13.97
CA ARG A 79 -2.39 2.34 12.86
C ARG A 79 -3.90 2.45 12.59
N LYS A 80 -4.30 2.59 11.34
CA LYS A 80 -5.70 2.40 10.92
C LYS A 80 -6.04 0.91 10.89
N GLY A 81 -7.31 0.57 11.09
CA GLY A 81 -7.78 -0.82 11.03
C GLY A 81 -7.48 -1.64 12.30
N SER A 82 -7.44 -1.01 13.48
CA SER A 82 -7.21 -1.72 14.75
C SER A 82 -8.21 -2.84 15.04
N ASN A 83 -9.38 -2.78 14.41
CA ASN A 83 -10.46 -3.76 14.57
C ASN A 83 -10.12 -5.12 13.95
N GLN A 84 -9.17 -5.18 13.00
CA GLN A 84 -8.73 -6.42 12.35
C GLN A 84 -7.48 -7.04 13.03
N LEU A 85 -6.95 -6.41 14.09
CA LEU A 85 -5.85 -7.00 14.86
C LEU A 85 -6.17 -8.36 15.51
N PRO A 86 -7.39 -8.61 16.05
CA PRO A 86 -7.73 -9.90 16.63
C PRO A 86 -7.64 -11.04 15.59
N GLN A 87 -8.16 -10.81 14.39
CA GLN A 87 -8.15 -11.77 13.28
C GLN A 87 -6.72 -12.13 12.84
N ILE A 88 -5.80 -11.17 12.88
CA ILE A 88 -4.38 -11.40 12.58
C ILE A 88 -3.72 -12.23 13.70
N ILE A 89 -4.08 -12.00 14.96
CA ILE A 89 -3.57 -12.77 16.11
C ILE A 89 -4.08 -14.22 16.07
N GLU A 90 -5.33 -14.41 15.64
CA GLU A 90 -5.97 -15.72 15.43
C GLU A 90 -5.42 -16.46 14.20
N GLY A 91 -4.59 -15.80 13.38
CA GLY A 91 -3.91 -16.41 12.24
C GLY A 91 -4.80 -16.63 11.01
N VAL A 92 -5.90 -15.88 10.89
CA VAL A 92 -6.79 -15.94 9.72
C VAL A 92 -6.03 -15.45 8.50
N LYS A 93 -5.87 -16.32 7.51
CA LYS A 93 -5.20 -16.00 6.24
C LYS A 93 -6.16 -15.17 5.37
N SER A 94 -5.77 -13.94 5.06
CA SER A 94 -6.49 -13.12 4.08
C SER A 94 -5.87 -13.35 2.70
N THR A 95 -6.67 -13.74 1.71
CA THR A 95 -6.19 -13.77 0.32
C THR A 95 -6.54 -12.42 -0.30
N ASP A 96 -5.53 -11.70 -0.79
CA ASP A 96 -5.68 -10.40 -1.48
C ASP A 96 -6.48 -9.35 -0.70
N GLY A 97 -6.42 -9.40 0.63
CA GLY A 97 -6.97 -8.38 1.51
C GLY A 97 -8.45 -8.55 1.89
N THR A 98 -9.10 -9.63 1.45
CA THR A 98 -10.43 -10.06 1.91
C THR A 98 -10.32 -11.28 2.81
N GLU A 99 -11.10 -11.32 3.89
CA GLU A 99 -11.23 -12.50 4.76
C GLU A 99 -11.79 -13.66 3.94
N VAL A 100 -11.04 -14.74 3.80
CA VAL A 100 -11.54 -15.94 3.13
C VAL A 100 -12.54 -16.61 4.06
N THR A 101 -13.82 -16.31 3.87
CA THR A 101 -14.89 -17.14 4.42
C THR A 101 -15.00 -18.36 3.50
N GLU A 102 -15.07 -19.56 4.05
CA GLU A 102 -15.12 -20.84 3.30
C GLU A 102 -16.19 -20.90 2.18
N THR A 103 -17.13 -19.95 2.20
CA THR A 103 -18.20 -19.78 1.21
C THR A 103 -17.73 -19.42 -0.20
N ASP A 104 -16.55 -18.80 -0.38
CA ASP A 104 -16.05 -18.41 -1.71
C ASP A 104 -15.43 -19.57 -2.50
N GLN A 105 -15.09 -20.68 -1.84
CA GLN A 105 -14.54 -21.87 -2.52
C GLN A 105 -15.58 -22.59 -3.40
N HIS A 106 -16.87 -22.44 -3.09
CA HIS A 106 -17.97 -23.01 -3.90
C HIS A 106 -18.35 -22.16 -5.13
N ALA A 107 -17.93 -20.90 -5.22
CA ALA A 107 -18.23 -20.05 -6.38
C ALA A 107 -17.24 -20.22 -7.55
N ALA A 108 -16.08 -20.85 -7.30
CA ALA A 108 -15.04 -21.05 -8.30
C ALA A 108 -15.17 -22.33 -9.14
N THR A 109 -16.24 -23.13 -8.97
CA THR A 109 -16.57 -24.23 -9.89
C THR A 109 -17.27 -23.67 -11.14
N TRP A 110 -16.50 -23.04 -12.03
CA TRP A 110 -16.92 -22.80 -13.41
C TRP A 110 -17.14 -24.14 -14.11
N SER A 111 -18.35 -24.70 -14.02
CA SER A 111 -18.74 -25.87 -14.79
C SER A 111 -19.00 -25.46 -16.25
N PRO A 112 -18.30 -26.04 -17.25
CA PRO A 112 -18.48 -25.68 -18.67
C PRO A 112 -19.84 -26.06 -19.26
N LEU A 113 -20.72 -26.71 -18.49
CA LEU A 113 -21.97 -27.33 -18.96
C LEU A 113 -23.26 -26.62 -18.53
N ALA A 114 -23.19 -25.39 -18.00
CA ALA A 114 -24.38 -24.53 -17.81
C ALA A 114 -24.58 -23.57 -19.00
N ARG A 115 -24.27 -24.03 -20.22
CA ARG A 115 -24.59 -23.34 -21.47
C ARG A 115 -25.84 -24.01 -22.04
N ASN A 116 -26.91 -23.21 -22.18
CA ASN A 116 -28.16 -23.49 -22.93
C ASN A 116 -29.37 -23.97 -22.10
N ARG A 117 -30.23 -23.01 -21.73
CA ARG A 117 -31.70 -22.95 -21.98
C ARG A 117 -32.41 -22.13 -20.89
N ALA A 118 -32.20 -20.81 -20.86
CA ALA A 118 -33.02 -19.93 -20.01
C ALA A 118 -33.24 -18.49 -20.51
N TRP A 119 -32.73 -18.09 -21.68
CA TRP A 119 -32.84 -16.69 -22.12
C TRP A 119 -33.57 -16.47 -23.46
N LEU A 120 -34.10 -17.52 -24.07
CA LEU A 120 -35.04 -17.42 -25.20
C LEU A 120 -36.48 -17.48 -24.67
N CYS A 121 -36.95 -16.39 -24.06
CA CYS A 121 -38.35 -15.91 -24.08
C CYS A 121 -38.58 -14.79 -23.06
N SER A 122 -38.27 -13.54 -23.43
CA SER A 122 -39.20 -12.42 -23.22
C SER A 122 -38.74 -11.19 -24.00
N ARG A 123 -39.67 -10.72 -24.84
CA ARG A 123 -39.52 -9.69 -25.87
C ARG A 123 -39.58 -8.27 -25.29
N ARG A 124 -38.78 -7.41 -25.93
CA ARG A 124 -39.08 -6.04 -26.45
C ARG A 124 -39.50 -4.91 -25.49
N ARG A 125 -38.62 -3.90 -25.44
CA ARG A 125 -38.79 -2.43 -25.65
C ARG A 125 -37.68 -1.73 -24.86
N ASP A 126 -36.93 -0.73 -25.28
CA ASP A 126 -36.76 0.09 -26.49
C ASP A 126 -35.33 0.71 -26.37
N PRO A 127 -34.73 1.24 -27.45
CA PRO A 127 -33.37 1.77 -27.41
C PRO A 127 -33.33 3.19 -26.81
N LEU A 128 -32.46 3.42 -25.83
CA LEU A 128 -32.14 4.77 -25.34
C LEU A 128 -30.62 5.04 -25.43
N PRO A 129 -30.23 6.31 -25.62
CA PRO A 129 -29.26 6.67 -26.65
C PRO A 129 -27.81 6.65 -26.15
N PHE A 130 -26.90 6.45 -27.11
CA PHE A 130 -25.47 6.60 -26.96
C PHE A 130 -25.12 8.03 -26.51
N ARG A 131 -24.98 8.23 -25.20
CA ARG A 131 -24.50 9.49 -24.62
C ARG A 131 -22.99 9.52 -24.77
N SER A 132 -22.52 10.20 -25.82
CA SER A 132 -21.11 10.53 -26.00
C SER A 132 -20.63 11.33 -24.78
N ARG A 133 -19.97 10.69 -23.82
CA ARG A 133 -19.13 11.42 -22.86
C ARG A 133 -17.94 11.95 -23.64
N ARG A 134 -17.99 13.24 -23.98
CA ARG A 134 -16.78 13.98 -24.35
C ARG A 134 -15.75 13.74 -23.24
N ARG A 135 -14.57 13.22 -23.61
CA ARG A 135 -13.38 13.32 -22.76
C ARG A 135 -13.15 14.80 -22.45
N PRO A 136 -12.92 15.20 -21.19
CA PRO A 136 -12.35 16.51 -20.96
C PRO A 136 -10.96 16.53 -21.60
N GLU A 137 -10.75 17.46 -22.53
CA GLU A 137 -9.43 17.76 -23.07
C GLU A 137 -8.54 18.28 -21.94
N VAL A 138 -7.39 17.64 -21.77
CA VAL A 138 -6.33 18.12 -20.88
C VAL A 138 -5.46 19.05 -21.71
N PRO A 139 -5.40 20.36 -21.43
CA PRO A 139 -4.52 21.26 -22.18
C PRO A 139 -3.06 20.89 -21.90
N GLY A 140 -2.36 20.53 -22.97
CA GLY A 140 -0.95 20.18 -22.97
C GLY A 140 -0.04 21.41 -22.94
N ASN A 141 0.07 22.07 -21.79
CA ASN A 141 1.23 22.90 -21.48
C ASN A 141 1.35 23.12 -19.96
N TRP A 142 2.30 22.43 -19.32
CA TRP A 142 2.58 22.53 -17.89
C TRP A 142 3.29 23.83 -17.47
N ARG A 143 3.54 24.74 -18.41
CA ARG A 143 4.37 25.93 -18.20
C ARG A 143 3.61 27.20 -17.81
N GLU A 144 2.28 27.13 -17.68
CA GLU A 144 1.42 28.25 -17.29
C GLU A 144 0.47 27.81 -16.17
N MET A 145 1.01 27.66 -14.95
CA MET A 145 0.21 27.64 -13.73
C MET A 145 0.48 28.94 -12.97
N PRO A 146 -0.55 29.75 -12.64
CA PRO A 146 -0.34 30.94 -11.82
C PRO A 146 0.13 30.51 -10.42
N THR A 147 1.31 30.98 -10.05
CA THR A 147 1.85 30.89 -8.69
C THR A 147 0.98 31.72 -7.76
N ALA A 148 0.02 31.10 -7.09
CA ALA A 148 -0.68 31.70 -5.96
C ALA A 148 0.20 31.60 -4.71
N VAL A 149 1.18 32.49 -4.62
CA VAL A 149 1.82 32.91 -3.36
C VAL A 149 1.15 34.21 -2.92
N SER A 150 0.47 34.17 -1.78
CA SER A 150 0.22 35.30 -0.86
C SER A 150 -0.53 34.74 0.36
N ARG A 151 0.11 34.56 1.52
CA ARG A 151 0.21 35.53 2.62
C ARG A 151 -1.10 36.28 2.92
N ALA A 152 -1.77 35.88 4.00
CA ALA A 152 -1.91 36.65 5.25
C ALA A 152 -2.46 35.70 6.34
#